data_AF-A0A8T5Q6V1-F1
#
_entry.id   AF-A0A8T5Q6V1-F1
#
_cell.length_a   1.000
_cell.length_b   1.000
_cell.length_c   1.000
_cell.angle_alpha   90.00
_cell.angle_beta   90.00
_cell.angle_gamma   90.00
#
_symmetry.space_group_name_H-M   'P 1'
#
loop_
_entity.id
_entity.type
_entity.pdbx_description
1 polymer ?
#
loop_
_entity_poly.entity_id
_entity_poly.type
_entity_poly.pdbx_seq_one_letter_code
_entity_poly.pdbx_strand_id
1 'polypeptide(L)'
;MIDNRLVGYIRTYMGKGYNKSAIADYLVKLGYPSQNVWDTINSMAQAKPMPQKQILPVQPIKKAAHKKYAPGAIHAAGFSGKLGLEIALVVIPLILLAGGYFMFLQPVCGNGKIERGETMETCCDDTSCLGEQLCEEHSCIEPTCDECQFLDDHVCVDYECCDSKDCADDKRCTDHKCESIVCEECQYIENRICLSYECCKNEDCSDEERCMDNHCVPLECGECEYLFHYACLPYVCCSHEDCDDDDPATIDTCDRPGTINATCSHEEILDECTINTECDDNVTSTRDICTGTPKTCSNIPITACLDGDNYCPSGCTYDDDNDCAQPDECLTDDDCDDDDPSTIDNCTGTPKTCSNTLTTECITGDDYCPSGCIYDDDQDCAQPDECSVDVDCDDSDPSTADNCSGTPKTCFNTPITECIDGDDYCPSTCTPLTDNNCRCSADAECYDSDPSTTDACAGAPPSCSNILITGCVGGDNYCPLGCDDTNDTDCQASIDCDLDIDCFITASENCERASVTNTSVVNLFGMLQETTNYLEIKGIELNKCVFYHRIVEMNVTFTEVFIQNMLDQGSTQEEIDQSLQQANDDADSLEGLDGTCRFDQADLTAMLNRWKEGNYASSDYNVAECEGDLHS
;
A
#
# COMPACT_ATOMS: atom_id res chain seq x y z
N MET A 1 7.68 5.59 0.32
CA MET A 1 6.48 6.43 0.14
C MET A 1 5.64 6.27 1.39
N ILE A 2 5.16 7.37 1.98
CA ILE A 2 4.24 7.32 3.11
C ILE A 2 2.82 7.12 2.54
N ASP A 3 2.04 6.19 3.09
CA ASP A 3 0.66 5.99 2.64
C ASP A 3 -0.21 7.15 3.17
N ASN A 4 -0.61 8.06 2.28
CA ASN A 4 -1.44 9.22 2.65
C ASN A 4 -2.82 8.84 3.21
N ARG A 5 -3.33 7.63 2.91
CA ARG A 5 -4.53 7.07 3.55
C ARG A 5 -4.27 6.69 5.00
N LEU A 6 -3.11 6.09 5.26
CA LEU A 6 -2.65 5.74 6.61
C LEU A 6 -2.40 6.99 7.47
N VAL A 7 -1.77 8.04 6.89
CA VAL A 7 -1.65 9.37 7.50
C VAL A 7 -3.02 9.94 7.87
N GLY A 8 -3.99 9.87 6.96
CA GLY A 8 -5.36 10.33 7.19
C GLY A 8 -6.00 9.65 8.40
N TYR A 9 -6.00 8.31 8.45
CA TYR A 9 -6.53 7.57 9.60
C TYR A 9 -5.82 7.94 10.90
N ILE A 10 -4.48 7.95 10.92
CA ILE A 10 -3.69 8.31 12.12
C ILE A 10 -4.08 9.71 12.60
N ARG A 11 -4.19 10.70 11.68
CA ARG A 11 -4.58 12.07 12.00
C ARG A 11 -6.00 12.14 12.58
N THR A 12 -6.96 11.43 12.00
CA THR A 12 -8.35 11.37 12.52
C THR A 12 -8.42 10.80 13.93
N TYR A 13 -7.73 9.69 14.21
CA TYR A 13 -7.75 9.10 15.56
C TYR A 13 -6.95 9.93 16.57
N MET A 14 -5.81 10.53 16.19
CA MET A 14 -5.09 11.47 17.06
C MET A 14 -5.94 12.70 17.39
N GLY A 15 -6.68 13.24 16.41
CA GLY A 15 -7.62 14.35 16.63
C GLY A 15 -8.77 14.01 17.58
N LYS A 16 -9.20 12.75 17.62
CA LYS A 16 -10.17 12.22 18.60
C LYS A 16 -9.55 11.85 19.96
N GLY A 17 -8.27 12.14 20.19
CA GLY A 17 -7.59 11.94 21.47
C GLY A 17 -7.10 10.52 21.74
N TYR A 18 -7.14 9.61 20.77
CA TYR A 18 -6.57 8.27 20.92
C TYR A 18 -5.04 8.33 21.03
N ASN A 19 -4.46 7.52 21.91
CA ASN A 19 -3.01 7.43 22.04
C ASN A 19 -2.40 6.70 20.83
N LYS A 20 -1.14 7.01 20.51
CA LYS A 20 -0.45 6.48 19.33
C LYS A 20 -0.45 4.94 19.24
N SER A 21 -0.29 4.23 20.35
CA SER A 21 -0.25 2.77 20.35
C SER A 21 -1.62 2.18 20.04
N ALA A 22 -2.69 2.74 20.61
CA ALA A 22 -4.06 2.29 20.30
C ALA A 22 -4.42 2.52 18.82
N ILE A 23 -3.88 3.57 18.20
CA ILE A 23 -4.01 3.84 16.76
C ILE A 23 -3.22 2.80 15.95
N ALA A 24 -1.99 2.49 16.38
CA ALA A 24 -1.15 1.50 15.72
C ALA A 24 -1.80 0.11 15.72
N ASP A 25 -2.20 -0.39 16.90
CA ASP A 25 -2.85 -1.69 17.07
C ASP A 25 -4.13 -1.85 16.24
N TYR A 26 -4.94 -0.78 16.17
CA TYR A 26 -6.15 -0.78 15.37
C TYR A 26 -5.86 -0.90 13.87
N LEU A 27 -4.88 -0.15 13.36
CA LEU A 27 -4.52 -0.16 11.94
C LEU A 27 -3.79 -1.45 11.54
N VAL A 28 -2.95 -2.02 12.42
CA VAL A 28 -2.34 -3.34 12.22
C VAL A 28 -3.41 -4.43 12.16
N LYS A 29 -4.45 -4.38 13.02
CA LYS A 29 -5.60 -5.30 12.96
C LYS A 29 -6.45 -5.14 11.69
N LEU A 30 -6.42 -3.97 11.04
CA LEU A 30 -7.00 -3.75 9.71
C LEU A 30 -6.09 -4.21 8.55
N GLY A 31 -4.92 -4.79 8.84
CA GLY A 31 -4.01 -5.36 7.85
C GLY A 31 -2.92 -4.42 7.34
N TYR A 32 -2.75 -3.23 7.94
CA TYR A 32 -1.62 -2.37 7.61
C TYR A 32 -0.30 -2.92 8.22
N PRO A 33 0.83 -2.92 7.47
CA PRO A 33 2.11 -3.41 8.00
C PRO A 33 2.58 -2.59 9.21
N SER A 34 2.89 -3.25 10.33
CA SER A 34 3.31 -2.63 11.60
C SER A 34 4.35 -1.53 11.42
N GLN A 35 5.42 -1.81 10.67
CA GLN A 35 6.50 -0.85 10.39
C GLN A 35 5.97 0.44 9.75
N ASN A 36 5.18 0.32 8.67
CA ASN A 36 4.61 1.46 7.97
C ASN A 36 3.69 2.31 8.88
N VAL A 37 2.94 1.66 9.78
CA VAL A 37 2.07 2.35 10.74
C VAL A 37 2.90 3.15 11.75
N TRP A 38 3.92 2.54 12.34
CA TRP A 38 4.79 3.20 13.32
C TRP A 38 5.67 4.30 12.71
N ASP A 39 6.24 4.08 11.53
CA ASP A 39 7.02 5.09 10.80
C ASP A 39 6.17 6.33 10.46
N THR A 40 4.90 6.11 10.09
CA THR A 40 3.94 7.19 9.84
C THR A 40 3.58 7.94 11.14
N ILE A 41 3.30 7.21 12.23
CA ILE A 41 3.04 7.79 13.56
C ILE A 41 4.23 8.59 14.11
N ASN A 42 5.45 8.17 13.81
CA ASN A 42 6.69 8.76 14.31
C ASN A 42 7.16 9.95 13.46
N SER A 43 7.03 9.89 12.13
CA SER A 43 7.28 11.04 11.25
C SER A 43 6.31 12.20 11.53
N MET A 44 5.02 11.90 11.78
CA MET A 44 4.03 12.91 12.23
C MET A 44 4.37 13.53 13.60
N ALA A 45 5.19 12.87 14.43
CA ALA A 45 5.61 13.38 15.74
C ALA A 45 6.66 14.50 15.66
N GLN A 46 7.45 14.52 14.59
CA GLN A 46 8.59 15.41 14.44
C GLN A 46 8.23 16.74 13.75
N ALA A 47 7.02 16.85 13.22
CA ALA A 47 6.48 18.10 12.69
C ALA A 47 6.36 19.16 13.80
N LYS A 48 7.21 20.20 13.75
CA LYS A 48 7.11 21.36 14.65
C LYS A 48 5.69 21.94 14.58
N PRO A 49 5.04 22.26 15.72
CA PRO A 49 3.76 22.93 15.70
C PRO A 49 3.88 24.27 14.96
N MET A 50 3.07 24.46 13.92
CA MET A 50 3.03 25.72 13.19
C MET A 50 2.70 26.87 14.16
N PRO A 51 3.33 28.05 14.02
CA PRO A 51 3.12 29.15 14.95
C PRO A 51 1.67 29.62 14.89
N GLN A 52 0.94 29.49 16.01
CA GLN A 52 -0.44 29.95 16.15
C GLN A 52 -0.57 31.42 15.73
N LYS A 53 -1.22 31.65 14.59
CA LYS A 53 -1.53 32.98 14.08
C LYS A 53 -2.52 33.64 15.05
N GLN A 54 -2.15 34.77 15.65
CA GLN A 54 -3.03 35.47 16.60
C GLN A 54 -4.34 35.87 15.92
N ILE A 55 -5.45 35.31 16.38
CA ILE A 55 -6.79 35.61 15.89
C ILE A 55 -7.15 37.04 16.31
N LEU A 56 -7.22 37.96 15.34
CA LEU A 56 -7.80 39.28 15.53
C LEU A 56 -9.32 39.16 15.66
N PRO A 57 -9.98 39.93 16.56
CA PRO A 57 -11.42 39.82 16.78
C PRO A 57 -12.20 40.25 15.53
N VAL A 58 -12.93 39.29 14.95
CA VAL A 58 -13.78 39.50 13.77
C VAL A 58 -14.95 40.43 14.12
N GLN A 59 -15.07 41.54 13.39
CA GLN A 59 -16.21 42.46 13.49
C GLN A 59 -17.47 41.81 12.89
N PRO A 60 -18.68 42.04 13.45
CA PRO A 60 -19.90 41.40 12.97
C PRO A 60 -20.26 41.85 11.54
N ILE A 61 -20.20 40.92 10.60
CA ILE A 61 -20.63 41.14 9.21
C ILE A 61 -22.15 41.34 9.17
N LYS A 62 -22.59 42.42 8.50
CA LYS A 62 -24.02 42.73 8.35
C LYS A 62 -24.66 41.77 7.34
N LYS A 63 -25.69 41.04 7.78
CA LYS A 63 -26.50 40.15 6.94
C LYS A 63 -26.98 40.87 5.67
N ALA A 64 -26.60 40.35 4.51
CA ALA A 64 -27.24 40.68 3.24
C ALA A 64 -28.62 40.00 3.16
N ALA A 65 -29.62 40.67 2.60
CA ALA A 65 -30.98 40.17 2.56
C ALA A 65 -31.20 39.20 1.38
N HIS A 66 -31.48 37.93 1.68
CA HIS A 66 -31.90 36.97 0.65
C HIS A 66 -33.23 37.37 0.03
N LYS A 67 -33.26 37.35 -1.31
CA LYS A 67 -34.40 37.72 -2.14
C LYS A 67 -35.36 36.52 -2.22
N LYS A 68 -36.59 36.67 -1.72
CA LYS A 68 -37.62 35.61 -1.80
C LYS A 68 -37.96 35.31 -3.26
N TYR A 69 -37.76 34.06 -3.69
CA TYR A 69 -38.44 33.50 -4.85
C TYR A 69 -39.78 32.88 -4.40
N ALA A 70 -40.80 33.02 -5.24
CA ALA A 70 -42.13 32.47 -4.99
C ALA A 70 -42.30 31.09 -5.66
N PRO A 71 -43.07 30.16 -5.06
CA PRO A 71 -43.27 28.84 -5.65
C PRO A 71 -44.12 28.91 -6.93
N GLY A 72 -43.61 28.37 -8.02
CA GLY A 72 -44.35 28.17 -9.26
C GLY A 72 -45.27 26.95 -9.16
N ALA A 73 -46.51 27.07 -9.63
CA ALA A 73 -47.47 25.97 -9.62
C ALA A 73 -47.15 24.92 -10.69
N ILE A 74 -47.11 23.64 -10.29
CA ILE A 74 -46.96 22.51 -11.21
C ILE A 74 -48.35 22.05 -11.66
N HIS A 75 -48.57 22.04 -12.98
CA HIS A 75 -49.79 21.49 -13.58
C HIS A 75 -49.76 19.96 -13.58
N ALA A 76 -50.77 19.32 -12.99
CA ALA A 76 -50.99 17.88 -13.14
C ALA A 76 -51.57 17.57 -14.53
N ALA A 77 -50.82 16.82 -15.35
CA ALA A 77 -51.31 16.26 -16.60
C ALA A 77 -51.72 14.79 -16.39
N GLY A 78 -53.01 14.49 -16.52
CA GLY A 78 -53.51 13.12 -16.36
C GLY A 78 -53.25 12.28 -17.62
N PHE A 79 -52.69 11.07 -17.43
CA PHE A 79 -52.58 10.06 -18.47
C PHE A 79 -53.52 8.89 -18.16
N SER A 80 -54.50 8.65 -19.03
CA SER A 80 -55.47 7.56 -18.88
C SER A 80 -55.19 6.47 -19.90
N GLY A 81 -54.56 5.39 -19.45
CA GLY A 81 -54.33 4.18 -20.26
C GLY A 81 -55.48 3.18 -20.09
N LYS A 82 -56.33 3.05 -21.10
CA LYS A 82 -57.28 1.93 -21.19
C LYS A 82 -56.54 0.67 -21.65
N LEU A 83 -56.73 -0.44 -20.93
CA LEU A 83 -56.53 -1.78 -21.50
C LEU A 83 -57.90 -2.47 -21.59
N GLY A 84 -58.27 -2.90 -22.79
CA GLY A 84 -59.51 -3.62 -23.03
C GLY A 84 -59.27 -5.12 -23.09
N LEU A 85 -60.24 -5.92 -22.63
CA LEU A 85 -60.27 -7.36 -22.82
C LEU A 85 -61.71 -7.78 -23.15
N GLU A 86 -61.87 -8.48 -24.26
CA GLU A 86 -63.14 -9.01 -24.77
C GLU A 86 -62.85 -10.23 -25.65
N ILE A 87 -63.93 -10.94 -26.03
CA ILE A 87 -63.99 -12.09 -26.97
C ILE A 87 -63.98 -13.49 -26.34
N ALA A 88 -65.23 -13.94 -26.18
CA ALA A 88 -65.76 -15.28 -25.98
C ALA A 88 -65.31 -16.39 -26.96
N LEU A 89 -65.45 -17.64 -26.47
CA LEU A 89 -65.66 -18.87 -27.25
C LEU A 89 -66.60 -19.85 -26.46
N VAL A 90 -67.10 -20.94 -27.05
CA VAL A 90 -68.24 -21.01 -28.00
C VAL A 90 -68.77 -22.47 -28.13
N VAL A 91 -70.03 -22.65 -28.58
CA VAL A 91 -70.76 -23.91 -28.94
C VAL A 91 -71.61 -24.62 -27.85
N ILE A 92 -72.91 -24.71 -28.15
CA ILE A 92 -73.95 -25.65 -27.68
C ILE A 92 -74.25 -26.62 -28.85
N PRO A 93 -74.56 -27.93 -28.66
CA PRO A 93 -75.88 -28.42 -29.14
C PRO A 93 -76.51 -29.69 -28.49
N LEU A 94 -77.80 -29.57 -28.14
CA LEU A 94 -78.97 -30.40 -28.55
C LEU A 94 -78.97 -31.96 -28.54
N ILE A 95 -80.13 -32.52 -28.13
CA ILE A 95 -81.03 -33.54 -28.79
C ILE A 95 -82.10 -33.90 -27.74
N LEU A 96 -83.40 -33.55 -27.81
CA LEU A 96 -84.51 -33.85 -28.74
C LEU A 96 -84.86 -35.35 -28.94
N LEU A 97 -86.04 -35.80 -28.45
CA LEU A 97 -87.15 -36.39 -29.27
C LEU A 97 -88.18 -37.19 -28.43
N ALA A 98 -89.47 -37.01 -28.75
CA ALA A 98 -90.62 -37.94 -28.60
C ALA A 98 -90.89 -38.61 -27.22
N GLY A 99 -92.08 -39.09 -26.87
CA GLY A 99 -93.39 -39.19 -27.51
C GLY A 99 -94.21 -40.15 -26.64
N GLY A 100 -95.38 -39.75 -26.13
CA GLY A 100 -95.97 -40.39 -24.94
C GLY A 100 -96.66 -41.74 -25.16
N TYR A 101 -97.07 -42.39 -24.06
CA TYR A 101 -98.32 -43.18 -23.93
C TYR A 101 -98.56 -43.60 -22.45
N PHE A 102 -99.82 -43.51 -21.99
CA PHE A 102 -100.50 -44.30 -20.93
C PHE A 102 -100.08 -44.27 -19.43
N MET A 103 -100.89 -43.53 -18.65
CA MET A 103 -101.75 -44.01 -17.53
C MET A 103 -101.21 -44.72 -16.27
N PHE A 104 -101.50 -44.08 -15.12
CA PHE A 104 -101.84 -44.61 -13.78
C PHE A 104 -100.82 -45.45 -12.98
N LEU A 105 -100.06 -44.79 -12.08
CA LEU A 105 -99.65 -45.30 -10.75
C LEU A 105 -99.64 -44.13 -9.73
N GLN A 106 -99.69 -44.44 -8.43
CA GLN A 106 -99.83 -43.46 -7.32
C GLN A 106 -98.47 -43.06 -6.70
N PRO A 107 -98.33 -41.85 -6.14
CA PRO A 107 -97.07 -41.36 -5.55
C PRO A 107 -96.73 -42.01 -4.19
N VAL A 108 -95.44 -42.02 -3.86
CA VAL A 108 -94.83 -42.53 -2.62
C VAL A 108 -93.71 -41.55 -2.23
N CYS A 109 -93.70 -41.00 -1.00
CA CYS A 109 -92.65 -40.03 -0.60
C CYS A 109 -91.26 -40.70 -0.54
N GLY A 110 -90.20 -39.89 -0.68
CA GLY A 110 -88.81 -40.30 -0.43
C GLY A 110 -88.01 -40.71 -1.67
N ASN A 111 -88.20 -40.05 -2.82
CA ASN A 111 -87.47 -40.36 -4.07
C ASN A 111 -86.62 -39.18 -4.63
N GLY A 112 -86.48 -38.08 -3.88
CA GLY A 112 -85.68 -36.91 -4.28
C GLY A 112 -86.28 -36.06 -5.41
N LYS A 113 -87.61 -36.05 -5.59
CA LYS A 113 -88.31 -35.20 -6.57
C LYS A 113 -89.59 -34.62 -5.97
N ILE A 114 -89.73 -33.29 -6.03
CA ILE A 114 -90.95 -32.59 -5.63
C ILE A 114 -92.08 -32.93 -6.62
N GLU A 115 -93.06 -33.69 -6.16
CA GLU A 115 -94.24 -34.09 -6.95
C GLU A 115 -95.44 -33.17 -6.70
N ARG A 116 -96.47 -33.30 -7.54
CA ARG A 116 -97.54 -32.29 -7.67
C ARG A 116 -98.54 -32.34 -6.50
N GLY A 117 -98.17 -31.66 -5.43
CA GLY A 117 -98.92 -31.58 -4.17
C GLY A 117 -98.03 -31.24 -2.97
N GLU A 118 -96.72 -31.48 -3.11
CA GLU A 118 -95.68 -31.08 -2.17
C GLU A 118 -95.32 -29.60 -2.40
N THR A 119 -95.11 -28.85 -1.32
CA THR A 119 -94.56 -27.48 -1.38
C THR A 119 -93.10 -27.50 -0.95
N MET A 120 -92.35 -26.46 -1.33
CA MET A 120 -90.96 -26.24 -0.88
C MET A 120 -90.81 -25.99 0.64
N GLU A 121 -91.92 -26.06 1.39
CA GLU A 121 -91.98 -25.89 2.84
C GLU A 121 -92.14 -27.24 3.56
N THR A 122 -92.34 -28.35 2.82
CA THR A 122 -92.56 -29.69 3.37
C THR A 122 -91.53 -30.70 2.87
N CYS A 123 -90.82 -31.34 3.81
CA CYS A 123 -89.78 -32.33 3.54
C CYS A 123 -90.11 -33.70 4.19
N CYS A 124 -89.52 -34.78 3.65
CA CYS A 124 -89.59 -36.14 4.23
C CYS A 124 -88.23 -36.64 4.75
N ASP A 125 -87.14 -35.96 4.38
CA ASP A 125 -85.73 -36.31 4.61
C ASP A 125 -84.87 -35.06 4.29
N ASP A 126 -83.68 -34.93 4.88
CA ASP A 126 -82.81 -33.74 4.77
C ASP A 126 -82.44 -33.45 3.29
N THR A 127 -82.29 -34.49 2.47
CA THR A 127 -82.05 -34.41 1.03
C THR A 127 -83.12 -33.66 0.23
N SER A 128 -84.26 -33.32 0.84
CA SER A 128 -85.35 -32.56 0.23
C SER A 128 -85.29 -31.05 0.53
N CYS A 129 -84.39 -30.61 1.41
CA CYS A 129 -84.21 -29.21 1.79
C CYS A 129 -83.13 -28.51 0.94
N LEU A 130 -83.08 -27.17 0.98
CA LEU A 130 -82.19 -26.38 0.13
C LEU A 130 -80.96 -25.92 0.90
N GLY A 131 -79.77 -26.36 0.45
CA GLY A 131 -78.51 -26.06 1.14
C GLY A 131 -78.37 -26.91 2.39
N GLU A 132 -77.78 -26.35 3.45
CA GLU A 132 -77.48 -27.04 4.72
C GLU A 132 -78.70 -27.08 5.69
N GLN A 133 -79.92 -27.12 5.16
CA GLN A 133 -81.16 -27.11 5.96
C GLN A 133 -81.58 -28.54 6.35
N LEU A 134 -81.89 -28.74 7.63
CA LEU A 134 -82.39 -30.02 8.16
C LEU A 134 -83.91 -30.14 8.05
N CYS A 135 -84.41 -31.35 7.88
CA CYS A 135 -85.83 -31.68 7.82
C CYS A 135 -86.38 -32.09 9.20
N GLU A 136 -86.78 -31.12 10.02
CA GLU A 136 -87.39 -31.38 11.32
C GLU A 136 -88.92 -31.14 11.31
N GLU A 137 -89.69 -32.08 11.84
CA GLU A 137 -91.17 -32.07 11.84
C GLU A 137 -91.85 -31.83 10.45
N HIS A 138 -91.18 -32.20 9.36
CA HIS A 138 -91.55 -31.91 7.97
C HIS A 138 -91.39 -30.43 7.56
N SER A 139 -90.56 -29.65 8.24
CA SER A 139 -90.18 -28.30 7.82
C SER A 139 -88.66 -28.22 7.65
N CYS A 140 -88.21 -27.56 6.58
CA CYS A 140 -86.79 -27.27 6.41
C CYS A 140 -86.41 -26.13 7.36
N ILE A 141 -85.56 -26.44 8.34
CA ILE A 141 -85.00 -25.49 9.30
C ILE A 141 -83.52 -25.28 9.03
N GLU A 142 -83.03 -24.07 9.26
CA GLU A 142 -81.61 -23.76 9.21
C GLU A 142 -81.01 -24.06 10.60
N PRO A 143 -80.14 -25.07 10.75
CA PRO A 143 -79.59 -25.43 12.04
C PRO A 143 -78.64 -24.33 12.54
N THR A 144 -78.95 -23.79 13.73
CA THR A 144 -78.11 -22.81 14.40
C THR A 144 -77.07 -23.52 15.27
N CYS A 145 -75.81 -23.48 14.86
CA CYS A 145 -74.70 -23.94 15.68
C CYS A 145 -74.31 -22.91 16.76
N ASP A 146 -73.63 -23.35 17.81
CA ASP A 146 -73.10 -22.46 18.85
C ASP A 146 -71.96 -21.56 18.29
N GLU A 147 -71.62 -20.46 18.99
CA GLU A 147 -70.64 -19.45 18.54
C GLU A 147 -69.21 -20.00 18.28
N CYS A 148 -68.93 -21.27 18.61
CA CYS A 148 -67.67 -21.96 18.34
C CYS A 148 -67.83 -23.23 17.47
N GLN A 149 -68.87 -23.28 16.65
CA GLN A 149 -69.12 -24.36 15.72
C GLN A 149 -69.38 -23.81 14.33
N PHE A 150 -69.03 -24.59 13.31
CA PHE A 150 -69.48 -24.39 11.94
C PHE A 150 -70.31 -25.58 11.49
N LEU A 151 -71.14 -25.34 10.47
CA LEU A 151 -71.99 -26.35 9.89
C LEU A 151 -71.24 -27.05 8.74
N ASP A 152 -71.04 -28.36 8.86
CA ASP A 152 -70.42 -29.22 7.84
C ASP A 152 -71.26 -30.49 7.71
N ASP A 153 -71.75 -30.78 6.49
CA ASP A 153 -72.69 -31.88 6.20
C ASP A 153 -73.88 -31.93 7.18
N HIS A 154 -74.53 -30.78 7.39
CA HIS A 154 -75.63 -30.56 8.35
C HIS A 154 -75.34 -30.85 9.84
N VAL A 155 -74.09 -31.13 10.21
CA VAL A 155 -73.65 -31.33 11.60
C VAL A 155 -72.89 -30.09 12.08
N CYS A 156 -73.18 -29.63 13.29
CA CYS A 156 -72.36 -28.62 13.94
C CYS A 156 -71.05 -29.26 14.40
N VAL A 157 -69.96 -28.89 13.73
CA VAL A 157 -68.60 -29.34 14.02
C VAL A 157 -67.90 -28.25 14.82
N ASP A 158 -67.32 -28.63 15.97
CA ASP A 158 -66.52 -27.73 16.78
C ASP A 158 -65.32 -27.22 15.96
N TYR A 159 -65.04 -25.92 16.07
CA TYR A 159 -63.79 -25.36 15.57
C TYR A 159 -62.57 -25.95 16.31
N GLU A 160 -61.37 -25.83 15.73
CA GLU A 160 -60.13 -26.26 16.41
C GLU A 160 -59.90 -25.47 17.71
N CYS A 161 -60.37 -24.22 17.77
CA CYS A 161 -60.39 -23.41 18.99
C CYS A 161 -61.50 -22.34 18.98
N CYS A 162 -61.92 -21.95 20.19
CA CYS A 162 -62.81 -20.81 20.43
C CYS A 162 -62.02 -19.61 20.97
N ASP A 163 -60.95 -19.91 21.72
CA ASP A 163 -60.15 -19.00 22.51
C ASP A 163 -58.71 -19.54 22.53
N SER A 164 -57.71 -18.67 22.72
CA SER A 164 -56.31 -19.09 22.78
C SER A 164 -55.98 -19.98 23.99
N LYS A 165 -56.89 -20.07 24.98
CA LYS A 165 -56.81 -21.05 26.08
C LYS A 165 -57.03 -22.51 25.61
N ASP A 166 -57.71 -22.71 24.48
CA ASP A 166 -58.06 -24.04 23.96
C ASP A 166 -56.88 -24.63 23.15
N CYS A 167 -55.97 -23.77 22.70
CA CYS A 167 -54.71 -24.12 22.07
C CYS A 167 -53.61 -24.44 23.10
N ALA A 168 -52.57 -25.15 22.64
CA ALA A 168 -51.32 -25.34 23.38
C ALA A 168 -50.63 -24.00 23.69
N ASP A 169 -49.75 -23.96 24.70
CA ASP A 169 -49.17 -22.71 25.21
C ASP A 169 -48.21 -22.00 24.22
N ASP A 170 -47.76 -22.70 23.17
CA ASP A 170 -46.99 -22.18 22.03
C ASP A 170 -47.86 -21.66 20.86
N LYS A 171 -49.19 -21.65 21.04
CA LYS A 171 -50.17 -21.35 20.00
C LYS A 171 -51.24 -20.36 20.46
N ARG A 172 -51.86 -19.69 19.49
CA ARG A 172 -53.02 -18.80 19.70
C ARG A 172 -54.15 -19.15 18.74
N CYS A 173 -55.37 -18.88 19.15
CA CYS A 173 -56.53 -19.03 18.28
C CYS A 173 -56.63 -17.84 17.33
N THR A 174 -56.55 -18.08 16.02
CA THR A 174 -56.71 -17.08 14.96
C THR A 174 -57.59 -17.69 13.88
N ASP A 175 -58.68 -17.00 13.51
CA ASP A 175 -59.72 -17.51 12.60
C ASP A 175 -60.12 -18.97 12.89
N HIS A 176 -60.38 -19.26 14.17
CA HIS A 176 -60.81 -20.57 14.67
C HIS A 176 -59.81 -21.74 14.49
N LYS A 177 -58.53 -21.42 14.27
CA LYS A 177 -57.42 -22.37 14.17
C LYS A 177 -56.29 -22.06 15.14
N CYS A 178 -55.60 -23.11 15.61
CA CYS A 178 -54.47 -22.97 16.54
C CYS A 178 -53.16 -22.73 15.78
N GLU A 179 -52.87 -21.45 15.50
CA GLU A 179 -51.65 -20.99 14.85
C GLU A 179 -50.50 -20.85 15.85
N SER A 180 -49.28 -21.17 15.43
CA SER A 180 -48.08 -21.02 16.27
C SER A 180 -47.78 -19.54 16.53
N ILE A 181 -47.47 -19.21 17.78
CA ILE A 181 -46.96 -17.90 18.16
C ILE A 181 -45.52 -17.81 17.65
N VAL A 182 -45.26 -16.89 16.72
CA VAL A 182 -43.92 -16.58 16.24
C VAL A 182 -43.44 -15.36 17.01
N CYS A 183 -42.41 -15.55 17.82
CA CYS A 183 -41.71 -14.46 18.50
C CYS A 183 -40.54 -13.95 17.66
N GLU A 184 -40.01 -12.77 18.00
CA GLU A 184 -38.81 -12.22 17.37
C GLU A 184 -37.56 -13.01 17.78
N GLU A 185 -36.45 -12.84 17.06
CA GLU A 185 -35.22 -13.65 17.21
C GLU A 185 -34.58 -13.57 18.62
N CYS A 186 -35.02 -12.63 19.47
CA CYS A 186 -34.54 -12.41 20.83
C CYS A 186 -35.60 -12.71 21.92
N GLN A 187 -36.56 -13.60 21.65
CA GLN A 187 -37.68 -13.89 22.55
C GLN A 187 -37.96 -15.40 22.69
N TYR A 188 -38.59 -15.77 23.81
CA TYR A 188 -39.17 -17.10 24.06
C TYR A 188 -40.64 -17.00 24.43
N ILE A 189 -41.40 -18.08 24.21
CA ILE A 189 -42.81 -18.13 24.61
C ILE A 189 -42.91 -18.61 26.05
N GLU A 190 -43.48 -17.79 26.92
CA GLU A 190 -43.97 -18.23 28.24
C GLU A 190 -45.41 -17.74 28.42
N ASN A 191 -46.31 -18.62 28.89
CA ASN A 191 -47.72 -18.30 29.13
C ASN A 191 -48.45 -17.65 27.92
N ARG A 192 -48.15 -18.08 26.68
CA ARG A 192 -48.65 -17.50 25.41
C ARG A 192 -48.21 -16.05 25.12
N ILE A 193 -47.16 -15.55 25.78
CA ILE A 193 -46.57 -14.24 25.53
C ILE A 193 -45.11 -14.42 25.13
N CYS A 194 -44.66 -13.64 24.14
CA CYS A 194 -43.24 -13.53 23.82
C CYS A 194 -42.55 -12.68 24.89
N LEU A 195 -41.68 -13.30 25.68
CA LEU A 195 -40.80 -12.63 26.63
C LEU A 195 -39.42 -12.48 26.01
N SER A 196 -38.81 -11.31 26.12
CA SER A 196 -37.42 -11.14 25.72
C SER A 196 -36.49 -11.98 26.59
N TYR A 197 -35.42 -12.48 26.00
CA TYR A 197 -34.27 -12.97 26.75
C TYR A 197 -33.59 -11.81 27.51
N GLU A 198 -32.71 -12.15 28.45
CA GLU A 198 -31.91 -11.16 29.19
C GLU A 198 -30.88 -10.48 28.28
N CYS A 199 -30.31 -11.24 27.34
CA CYS A 199 -29.48 -10.74 26.25
C CYS A 199 -29.61 -11.67 25.02
N CYS A 200 -29.23 -11.16 23.85
CA CYS A 200 -29.05 -11.95 22.62
C CYS A 200 -27.73 -11.65 21.89
N LYS A 201 -27.06 -10.57 22.28
CA LYS A 201 -25.71 -10.19 21.86
C LYS A 201 -25.00 -9.52 23.05
N ASN A 202 -23.68 -9.36 22.97
CA ASN A 202 -22.90 -8.84 24.10
C ASN A 202 -23.25 -7.39 24.46
N GLU A 203 -23.66 -6.59 23.48
CA GLU A 203 -24.05 -5.20 23.64
C GLU A 203 -25.38 -5.01 24.40
N ASP A 204 -26.11 -6.10 24.69
CA ASP A 204 -27.28 -6.07 25.58
C ASP A 204 -26.89 -6.19 27.07
N CYS A 205 -25.66 -6.62 27.36
CA CYS A 205 -25.12 -6.80 28.71
C CYS A 205 -24.34 -5.58 29.21
N SER A 206 -23.99 -5.55 30.50
CA SER A 206 -23.07 -4.54 31.02
C SER A 206 -21.63 -4.75 30.51
N ASP A 207 -20.80 -3.71 30.55
CA ASP A 207 -19.42 -3.74 30.01
C ASP A 207 -18.53 -4.84 30.64
N GLU A 208 -18.89 -5.36 31.83
CA GLU A 208 -18.19 -6.41 32.59
C GLU A 208 -18.75 -7.82 32.35
N GLU A 209 -19.75 -7.96 31.48
CA GLU A 209 -20.47 -9.21 31.20
C GLU A 209 -20.46 -9.53 29.70
N ARG A 210 -20.72 -10.80 29.34
CA ARG A 210 -21.01 -11.19 27.95
C ARG A 210 -22.29 -11.99 27.88
N CYS A 211 -22.92 -12.04 26.71
CA CYS A 211 -24.09 -12.87 26.51
C CYS A 211 -23.68 -14.33 26.28
N MET A 212 -24.12 -15.23 27.14
CA MET A 212 -23.89 -16.67 27.03
C MET A 212 -25.18 -17.42 27.38
N ASP A 213 -25.66 -18.26 26.46
CA ASP A 213 -26.94 -18.99 26.59
C ASP A 213 -28.13 -18.05 26.96
N ASN A 214 -28.17 -16.88 26.34
CA ASN A 214 -29.19 -15.82 26.52
C ASN A 214 -29.22 -15.16 27.92
N HIS A 215 -28.14 -15.32 28.69
CA HIS A 215 -27.90 -14.68 29.99
C HIS A 215 -26.62 -13.87 30.00
N CYS A 216 -26.62 -12.74 30.72
CA CYS A 216 -25.40 -11.97 30.95
C CYS A 216 -24.55 -12.67 32.01
N VAL A 217 -23.33 -13.06 31.65
CA VAL A 217 -22.38 -13.73 32.55
C VAL A 217 -21.12 -12.87 32.72
N PRO A 218 -20.60 -12.69 33.94
CA PRO A 218 -19.36 -11.94 34.17
C PRO A 218 -18.18 -12.47 33.36
N LEU A 219 -17.38 -11.57 32.80
CA LEU A 219 -16.18 -11.93 32.04
C LEU A 219 -14.93 -11.88 32.93
N GLU A 220 -14.50 -13.06 33.39
CA GLU A 220 -13.20 -13.21 34.07
C GLU A 220 -12.08 -13.42 33.03
N CYS A 221 -11.18 -12.44 32.90
CA CYS A 221 -10.00 -12.51 32.03
C CYS A 221 -8.79 -13.13 32.74
N GLY A 222 -7.84 -13.67 31.96
CA GLY A 222 -6.61 -14.26 32.49
C GLY A 222 -5.65 -13.23 33.11
N GLU A 223 -4.64 -13.70 33.85
CA GLU A 223 -3.66 -12.84 34.56
C GLU A 223 -2.83 -11.93 33.63
N CYS A 224 -2.86 -12.18 32.31
CA CYS A 224 -2.18 -11.39 31.27
C CYS A 224 -3.17 -10.72 30.28
N GLU A 225 -4.43 -10.56 30.67
CA GLU A 225 -5.49 -10.01 29.82
C GLU A 225 -6.27 -8.89 30.54
N TYR A 226 -6.87 -8.00 29.77
CA TYR A 226 -7.84 -7.01 30.24
C TYR A 226 -9.16 -7.07 29.48
N LEU A 227 -10.22 -6.70 30.18
CA LEU A 227 -11.55 -6.50 29.64
C LEU A 227 -11.58 -5.25 28.75
N PHE A 228 -11.99 -5.41 27.49
CA PHE A 228 -12.25 -4.31 26.55
C PHE A 228 -13.39 -4.71 25.60
N HIS A 229 -14.52 -3.98 25.65
CA HIS A 229 -15.71 -4.23 24.84
C HIS A 229 -16.11 -5.71 24.78
N TYR A 230 -16.46 -6.28 25.95
CA TYR A 230 -16.96 -7.65 26.10
C TYR A 230 -15.99 -8.78 25.69
N ALA A 231 -14.71 -8.45 25.48
CA ALA A 231 -13.63 -9.39 25.17
C ALA A 231 -12.46 -9.24 26.15
N CYS A 232 -11.77 -10.34 26.40
CA CYS A 232 -10.46 -10.32 27.04
C CYS A 232 -9.41 -10.11 25.94
N LEU A 233 -8.66 -9.03 26.03
CA LEU A 233 -7.52 -8.73 25.15
C LEU A 233 -6.23 -8.94 25.94
N PRO A 234 -5.19 -9.56 25.36
CA PRO A 234 -3.90 -9.66 26.02
C PRO A 234 -3.30 -8.26 26.23
N TYR A 235 -2.55 -8.09 27.32
CA TYR A 235 -1.63 -6.95 27.44
C TYR A 235 -0.50 -7.07 26.42
N VAL A 236 0.16 -5.94 26.10
CA VAL A 236 1.32 -5.92 25.20
C VAL A 236 2.43 -6.84 25.70
N CYS A 237 2.66 -6.87 27.01
CA CYS A 237 3.61 -7.77 27.66
C CYS A 237 3.26 -7.97 29.15
N CYS A 238 3.66 -9.11 29.70
CA CYS A 238 3.45 -9.50 31.11
C CYS A 238 4.74 -9.97 31.81
N SER A 239 5.78 -10.21 31.03
CA SER A 239 7.13 -10.61 31.39
C SER A 239 8.12 -9.96 30.39
N HIS A 240 9.44 -10.05 30.63
CA HIS A 240 10.40 -9.49 29.67
C HIS A 240 10.52 -10.42 28.45
N GLU A 241 10.29 -11.71 28.68
CA GLU A 241 10.24 -12.78 27.70
C GLU A 241 9.09 -12.64 26.68
N ASP A 242 8.06 -11.83 26.96
CA ASP A 242 7.02 -11.48 25.98
C ASP A 242 7.48 -10.38 24.99
N CYS A 243 8.62 -9.75 25.25
CA CYS A 243 9.22 -8.69 24.44
C CYS A 243 10.46 -9.14 23.67
N ASP A 244 10.79 -10.43 23.65
CA ASP A 244 11.93 -10.98 22.90
C ASP A 244 11.77 -10.66 21.39
N ASP A 245 12.69 -9.88 20.83
CA ASP A 245 12.71 -9.51 19.41
C ASP A 245 13.58 -10.45 18.54
N ASP A 246 14.05 -11.55 19.12
CA ASP A 246 15.03 -12.50 18.57
C ASP A 246 16.41 -11.87 18.25
N ASP A 247 16.70 -10.60 18.61
CA ASP A 247 18.01 -9.97 18.40
C ASP A 247 18.91 -10.06 19.65
N PRO A 248 20.00 -10.88 19.63
CA PRO A 248 20.92 -10.98 20.76
C PRO A 248 21.74 -9.69 21.04
N ALA A 249 21.58 -8.63 20.24
CA ALA A 249 22.19 -7.31 20.45
C ALA A 249 21.30 -6.32 21.22
N THR A 250 20.08 -6.69 21.65
CA THR A 250 19.16 -5.83 22.41
C THR A 250 18.99 -6.31 23.86
N ILE A 251 18.46 -5.44 24.73
CA ILE A 251 17.89 -5.82 26.03
C ILE A 251 16.39 -5.57 25.99
N ASP A 252 15.62 -6.65 25.97
CA ASP A 252 14.16 -6.60 26.00
C ASP A 252 13.65 -6.30 27.40
N THR A 253 12.85 -5.24 27.50
CA THR A 253 12.23 -4.83 28.75
C THR A 253 10.75 -4.58 28.54
N CYS A 254 9.92 -5.26 29.32
CA CYS A 254 8.51 -4.92 29.46
C CYS A 254 8.34 -3.86 30.55
N ASP A 255 8.06 -2.61 30.15
CA ASP A 255 7.64 -1.58 31.11
C ASP A 255 6.18 -1.80 31.53
N ARG A 256 5.91 -1.70 32.83
CA ARG A 256 4.59 -1.90 33.47
C ARG A 256 3.85 -3.18 33.01
N PRO A 257 4.47 -4.37 33.18
CA PRO A 257 3.89 -5.66 32.79
C PRO A 257 2.51 -5.90 33.41
N GLY A 258 1.62 -6.53 32.64
CA GLY A 258 0.28 -6.87 33.13
C GLY A 258 -0.63 -5.65 33.32
N THR A 259 -0.46 -4.59 32.53
CA THR A 259 -1.30 -3.39 32.59
C THR A 259 -1.69 -2.89 31.20
N ILE A 260 -2.79 -2.12 31.10
CA ILE A 260 -3.25 -1.50 29.84
C ILE A 260 -2.25 -0.48 29.24
N ASN A 261 -1.17 -0.18 29.95
CA ASN A 261 -0.09 0.68 29.48
C ASN A 261 1.25 -0.07 29.42
N ALA A 262 1.22 -1.41 29.43
CA ALA A 262 2.40 -2.23 29.20
C ALA A 262 3.00 -1.89 27.84
N THR A 263 4.32 -1.79 27.77
CA THR A 263 5.04 -1.47 26.52
C THR A 263 6.37 -2.19 26.51
N CYS A 264 6.67 -2.90 25.41
CA CYS A 264 8.01 -3.40 25.15
C CYS A 264 8.95 -2.26 24.76
N SER A 265 10.20 -2.36 25.21
CA SER A 265 11.31 -1.52 24.79
C SER A 265 12.55 -2.40 24.63
N HIS A 266 13.21 -2.26 23.48
CA HIS A 266 14.42 -2.97 23.11
C HIS A 266 15.55 -1.93 23.15
N GLU A 267 16.46 -2.04 24.11
CA GLU A 267 17.60 -1.11 24.22
C GLU A 267 18.83 -1.75 23.53
N GLU A 268 19.29 -1.16 22.41
CA GLU A 268 20.49 -1.61 21.70
C GLU A 268 21.70 -1.63 22.65
N ILE A 269 22.34 -2.78 22.80
CA ILE A 269 23.57 -2.88 23.57
C ILE A 269 24.74 -2.47 22.67
N LEU A 270 25.09 -1.19 22.76
CA LEU A 270 26.19 -0.62 21.99
C LEU A 270 27.53 -1.35 22.25
N ASP A 271 28.15 -1.79 21.16
CA ASP A 271 29.56 -2.23 21.12
C ASP A 271 30.46 -1.13 21.74
N GLU A 272 31.30 -1.47 22.72
CA GLU A 272 32.30 -0.55 23.29
C GLU A 272 33.40 -0.21 22.27
N CYS A 273 33.64 -1.15 21.35
CA CYS A 273 34.65 -1.09 20.30
C CYS A 273 34.11 -1.81 19.05
N THR A 274 34.56 -1.39 17.88
CA THR A 274 34.27 -2.04 16.59
C THR A 274 35.47 -2.80 16.04
N ILE A 275 36.69 -2.33 16.35
CA ILE A 275 37.99 -2.89 15.93
C ILE A 275 39.00 -2.86 17.08
N ASN A 276 40.03 -3.73 17.04
CA ASN A 276 41.05 -3.81 18.10
C ASN A 276 41.77 -2.49 18.39
N THR A 277 41.99 -1.65 17.37
CA THR A 277 42.69 -0.34 17.52
C THR A 277 41.93 0.65 18.41
N GLU A 278 40.61 0.47 18.60
CA GLU A 278 39.82 1.31 19.51
C GLU A 278 40.01 0.91 20.98
N CYS A 279 40.62 -0.24 21.25
CA CYS A 279 40.95 -0.73 22.59
C CYS A 279 42.38 -0.41 23.05
N ASP A 280 43.16 0.32 22.25
CA ASP A 280 44.56 0.66 22.53
C ASP A 280 44.71 1.44 23.86
N ASP A 281 45.19 0.75 24.91
CA ASP A 281 45.44 1.36 26.22
C ASP A 281 46.81 2.04 26.32
N ASN A 282 47.56 2.07 25.21
CA ASN A 282 48.91 2.59 25.06
C ASN A 282 49.95 1.86 25.93
N VAL A 283 49.67 0.63 26.36
CA VAL A 283 50.61 -0.22 27.09
C VAL A 283 51.15 -1.31 26.16
N THR A 284 52.40 -1.17 25.72
CA THR A 284 53.02 -2.14 24.78
C THR A 284 53.13 -3.57 25.31
N SER A 285 52.97 -3.81 26.62
CA SER A 285 52.96 -5.16 27.20
C SER A 285 51.61 -5.89 27.13
N THR A 286 50.60 -5.30 26.48
CA THR A 286 49.27 -5.88 26.30
C THR A 286 48.93 -5.98 24.82
N ARG A 287 48.19 -7.02 24.47
CA ARG A 287 47.55 -7.17 23.17
C ARG A 287 46.07 -6.91 23.33
N ASP A 288 45.63 -5.80 22.75
CA ASP A 288 44.27 -5.31 22.90
C ASP A 288 43.36 -5.93 21.83
N ILE A 289 42.29 -6.56 22.29
CA ILE A 289 41.36 -7.30 21.43
C ILE A 289 39.95 -6.79 21.71
N CYS A 290 39.29 -6.34 20.65
CA CYS A 290 37.88 -6.06 20.64
C CYS A 290 37.11 -7.35 20.38
N THR A 291 36.36 -7.86 21.38
CA THR A 291 35.74 -9.18 21.28
C THR A 291 34.48 -9.31 22.14
N GLY A 292 33.61 -10.26 21.79
CA GLY A 292 32.31 -10.47 22.42
C GLY A 292 31.13 -10.10 21.52
N THR A 293 29.93 -10.24 22.07
CA THR A 293 28.68 -9.70 21.54
C THR A 293 27.82 -9.41 22.77
N PRO A 294 27.70 -8.14 23.22
CA PRO A 294 28.33 -6.94 22.65
C PRO A 294 29.86 -7.00 22.74
N LYS A 295 30.56 -6.33 21.82
CA LYS A 295 32.02 -6.25 21.85
C LYS A 295 32.48 -5.37 23.00
N THR A 296 33.48 -5.85 23.71
CA THR A 296 34.16 -5.13 24.80
C THR A 296 35.68 -5.23 24.62
N CYS A 297 36.40 -4.29 25.20
CA CYS A 297 37.86 -4.27 25.13
C CYS A 297 38.50 -5.23 26.13
N SER A 298 39.43 -6.06 25.63
CA SER A 298 40.19 -7.01 26.44
C SER A 298 41.68 -6.89 26.18
N ASN A 299 42.40 -6.41 27.19
CA ASN A 299 43.82 -6.07 27.10
C ASN A 299 44.62 -7.21 27.73
N ILE A 300 45.13 -8.12 26.90
CA ILE A 300 45.68 -9.40 27.34
C ILE A 300 47.21 -9.28 27.50
N PRO A 301 47.80 -9.51 28.68
CA PRO A 301 49.24 -9.39 28.89
C PRO A 301 50.05 -10.33 27.98
N ILE A 302 51.01 -9.76 27.25
CA ILE A 302 51.97 -10.49 26.43
C ILE A 302 53.00 -11.14 27.37
N THR A 303 53.09 -12.47 27.30
CA THR A 303 53.89 -13.30 28.22
C THR A 303 54.65 -14.43 27.53
N ALA A 304 54.53 -14.53 26.21
CA ALA A 304 55.27 -15.46 25.37
C ALA A 304 56.30 -14.67 24.57
N CYS A 305 57.49 -15.24 24.41
CA CYS A 305 58.55 -14.73 23.53
C CYS A 305 58.06 -14.88 22.08
N LEU A 306 57.80 -13.78 21.37
CA LEU A 306 57.15 -13.78 20.04
C LEU A 306 57.68 -12.67 19.14
N ASP A 307 58.33 -13.08 18.06
CA ASP A 307 58.87 -12.17 17.03
C ASP A 307 57.82 -11.20 16.44
N GLY A 308 58.13 -9.90 16.47
CA GLY A 308 57.42 -8.84 15.74
C GLY A 308 56.16 -8.33 16.40
N ASP A 309 55.99 -8.51 17.72
CA ASP A 309 54.89 -7.90 18.50
C ASP A 309 55.25 -6.56 19.17
N ASN A 310 56.51 -6.11 19.01
CA ASN A 310 57.09 -4.88 19.55
C ASN A 310 57.27 -4.86 21.08
N TYR A 311 57.23 -6.02 21.74
CA TYR A 311 57.39 -6.12 23.19
C TYR A 311 58.18 -7.35 23.64
N CYS A 312 59.36 -7.13 24.21
CA CYS A 312 60.18 -8.17 24.84
C CYS A 312 59.72 -8.47 26.30
N PRO A 313 59.10 -9.63 26.60
CA PRO A 313 58.70 -10.00 27.96
C PRO A 313 59.89 -10.33 28.85
N SER A 314 59.74 -10.15 30.18
CA SER A 314 60.84 -10.38 31.12
C SER A 314 61.24 -11.87 31.19
N GLY A 315 62.35 -12.23 30.54
CA GLY A 315 62.87 -13.60 30.47
C GLY A 315 63.15 -14.09 29.05
N CYS A 316 62.67 -13.36 28.03
CA CYS A 316 63.00 -13.60 26.63
C CYS A 316 64.38 -13.01 26.27
N THR A 317 64.94 -13.48 25.15
CA THR A 317 66.22 -13.02 24.59
C THR A 317 66.07 -12.93 23.08
N TYR A 318 66.93 -12.17 22.39
CA TYR A 318 66.82 -11.95 20.94
C TYR A 318 66.70 -13.24 20.10
N ASP A 319 67.32 -14.34 20.54
CA ASP A 319 67.25 -15.64 19.86
C ASP A 319 65.87 -16.34 19.94
N ASP A 320 65.03 -15.94 20.91
CA ASP A 320 63.68 -16.47 21.17
C ASP A 320 62.57 -15.41 20.92
N ASP A 321 62.93 -14.13 20.74
CA ASP A 321 62.05 -12.96 20.62
C ASP A 321 62.86 -11.78 20.03
N ASN A 322 62.64 -11.48 18.75
CA ASN A 322 63.44 -10.48 18.04
C ASN A 322 63.14 -9.01 18.42
N ASP A 323 62.13 -8.74 19.25
CA ASP A 323 61.86 -7.42 19.84
C ASP A 323 62.71 -7.17 21.10
N CYS A 324 63.38 -8.20 21.62
CA CYS A 324 64.42 -8.05 22.63
C CYS A 324 65.71 -7.45 22.05
N ALA A 325 66.47 -6.70 22.86
CA ALA A 325 67.73 -6.12 22.40
C ALA A 325 68.76 -7.20 22.04
N GLN A 326 69.14 -7.26 20.77
CA GLN A 326 70.22 -8.09 20.22
C GLN A 326 71.58 -7.75 20.89
N PRO A 327 72.53 -8.68 21.02
CA PRO A 327 73.89 -8.38 21.49
C PRO A 327 74.79 -7.77 20.40
N ASP A 328 75.82 -7.01 20.79
CA ASP A 328 76.85 -6.48 19.89
C ASP A 328 77.57 -7.60 19.11
N GLU A 329 77.52 -7.54 17.78
CA GLU A 329 78.17 -8.43 16.82
C GLU A 329 79.66 -8.09 16.62
N CYS A 330 80.00 -6.79 16.63
CA CYS A 330 81.35 -6.27 16.41
C CYS A 330 81.79 -5.32 17.54
N LEU A 331 83.10 -5.07 17.68
CA LEU A 331 83.63 -4.15 18.70
C LEU A 331 84.35 -2.94 18.10
N THR A 332 84.98 -3.10 16.94
CA THR A 332 85.76 -2.11 16.18
C THR A 332 85.57 -2.28 14.68
N ASP A 333 85.83 -1.21 13.90
CA ASP A 333 85.62 -1.20 12.44
C ASP A 333 86.49 -2.27 11.73
N ASP A 334 87.71 -2.50 12.21
CA ASP A 334 88.62 -3.57 11.77
C ASP A 334 88.04 -5.01 11.95
N ASP A 335 86.99 -5.21 12.76
CA ASP A 335 86.31 -6.50 12.90
C ASP A 335 85.35 -6.80 11.72
N CYS A 336 85.13 -5.82 10.82
CA CYS A 336 84.11 -5.85 9.77
C CYS A 336 84.65 -5.88 8.33
N ASP A 337 85.97 -5.79 8.13
CA ASP A 337 86.67 -5.83 6.84
C ASP A 337 86.27 -7.07 6.02
N ASP A 338 85.66 -6.88 4.84
CA ASP A 338 85.18 -7.95 3.96
C ASP A 338 86.02 -8.16 2.68
N ASP A 339 87.18 -7.50 2.57
CA ASP A 339 88.06 -7.48 1.38
C ASP A 339 87.38 -6.93 0.09
N ASP A 340 86.17 -6.33 0.13
CA ASP A 340 85.51 -5.75 -1.05
C ASP A 340 85.85 -4.24 -1.21
N PRO A 341 86.46 -3.80 -2.33
CA PRO A 341 86.81 -2.39 -2.53
C PRO A 341 85.61 -1.47 -2.76
N SER A 342 84.39 -2.02 -2.93
CA SER A 342 83.16 -1.22 -3.11
C SER A 342 82.51 -0.78 -1.79
N THR A 343 82.95 -1.26 -0.63
CA THR A 343 82.38 -1.00 0.69
C THR A 343 83.26 -0.12 1.58
N ILE A 344 82.63 0.53 2.57
CA ILE A 344 83.28 1.20 3.69
C ILE A 344 82.78 0.52 4.97
N ASP A 345 83.66 -0.24 5.60
CA ASP A 345 83.31 -1.13 6.70
C ASP A 345 83.40 -0.39 8.04
N ASN A 346 82.28 -0.32 8.76
CA ASN A 346 82.19 0.39 10.04
C ASN A 346 81.39 -0.44 11.06
N CYS A 347 81.91 -0.55 12.28
CA CYS A 347 81.25 -1.19 13.40
C CYS A 347 80.47 -0.17 14.22
N THR A 348 79.17 -0.02 13.93
CA THR A 348 78.34 1.07 14.49
C THR A 348 77.00 0.57 14.99
N GLY A 349 76.28 1.43 15.72
CA GLY A 349 74.98 1.12 16.32
C GLY A 349 75.05 0.77 17.83
N THR A 350 73.86 0.50 18.38
CA THR A 350 73.66 -0.15 19.69
C THR A 350 72.37 -0.98 19.58
N PRO A 351 72.44 -2.31 19.49
CA PRO A 351 73.67 -3.11 19.46
C PRO A 351 74.55 -2.80 18.23
N LYS A 352 75.86 -3.00 18.39
CA LYS A 352 76.84 -2.78 17.33
C LYS A 352 76.78 -3.90 16.30
N THR A 353 76.65 -3.54 15.03
CA THR A 353 76.70 -4.48 13.90
C THR A 353 77.69 -4.00 12.86
N CYS A 354 78.19 -4.93 12.05
CA CYS A 354 79.05 -4.56 10.92
C CYS A 354 78.20 -3.92 9.81
N SER A 355 78.62 -2.72 9.38
CA SER A 355 77.97 -1.95 8.31
C SER A 355 78.97 -1.74 7.18
N ASN A 356 78.96 -2.67 6.24
CA ASN A 356 79.84 -2.67 5.07
C ASN A 356 79.11 -1.89 3.99
N THR A 357 79.37 -0.58 3.98
CA THR A 357 78.46 0.39 3.37
C THR A 357 78.98 0.75 2.00
N LEU A 358 78.26 0.37 0.93
CA LEU A 358 78.69 0.65 -0.44
C LEU A 358 79.03 2.14 -0.62
N THR A 359 80.20 2.43 -1.18
CA THR A 359 80.60 3.79 -1.53
C THR A 359 79.60 4.37 -2.54
N THR A 360 79.10 5.58 -2.28
CA THR A 360 78.11 6.26 -3.14
C THR A 360 78.70 7.46 -3.88
N GLU A 361 80.02 7.64 -3.86
CA GLU A 361 80.67 8.68 -4.65
C GLU A 361 80.88 8.18 -6.09
N CYS A 362 80.40 8.94 -7.07
CA CYS A 362 80.59 8.66 -8.50
C CYS A 362 82.03 9.02 -8.91
N ILE A 363 82.89 8.02 -9.13
CA ILE A 363 84.33 8.17 -9.34
C ILE A 363 84.78 7.35 -10.56
N THR A 364 84.59 7.93 -11.75
CA THR A 364 85.00 7.30 -13.01
C THR A 364 86.45 6.83 -13.03
N GLY A 365 86.61 5.54 -13.29
CA GLY A 365 87.88 4.82 -13.42
C GLY A 365 88.27 3.98 -12.20
N ASP A 366 87.33 3.67 -11.30
CA ASP A 366 87.52 2.74 -10.17
C ASP A 366 86.96 1.32 -10.41
N ASP A 367 86.41 1.07 -11.62
CA ASP A 367 85.75 -0.17 -12.06
C ASP A 367 84.44 -0.51 -11.28
N TYR A 368 83.85 0.43 -10.53
CA TYR A 368 82.62 0.26 -9.75
C TYR A 368 81.58 1.36 -10.04
N CYS A 369 80.30 0.97 -10.15
CA CYS A 369 79.18 1.91 -10.37
C CYS A 369 78.23 1.89 -9.16
N PRO A 370 78.21 2.94 -8.32
CA PRO A 370 77.28 3.03 -7.19
C PRO A 370 75.82 3.25 -7.59
N SER A 371 74.89 2.72 -6.80
CA SER A 371 73.45 2.97 -7.01
C SER A 371 73.10 4.45 -6.80
N GLY A 372 72.71 5.13 -7.87
CA GLY A 372 72.40 6.56 -7.87
C GLY A 372 73.33 7.38 -8.78
N CYS A 373 74.50 6.83 -9.14
CA CYS A 373 75.29 7.33 -10.24
C CYS A 373 74.65 6.90 -11.57
N ILE A 374 74.43 7.86 -12.47
CA ILE A 374 74.01 7.59 -13.85
C ILE A 374 75.22 7.70 -14.78
N TYR A 375 75.13 7.17 -16.00
CA TYR A 375 76.20 7.22 -17.01
C TYR A 375 76.80 8.62 -17.25
N ASP A 376 76.03 9.68 -17.05
CA ASP A 376 76.48 11.08 -17.20
C ASP A 376 77.31 11.59 -16.00
N ASP A 377 77.15 10.99 -14.82
CA ASP A 377 77.89 11.30 -13.58
C ASP A 377 79.04 10.30 -13.33
N ASP A 378 78.88 9.04 -13.77
CA ASP A 378 79.94 8.03 -13.76
C ASP A 378 79.93 7.16 -15.04
N GLN A 379 81.05 7.16 -15.78
CA GLN A 379 81.15 6.42 -17.05
C GLN A 379 81.34 4.90 -16.89
N ASP A 380 81.55 4.41 -15.66
CA ASP A 380 81.57 2.97 -15.36
C ASP A 380 80.15 2.38 -15.19
N CYS A 381 79.11 3.23 -15.18
CA CYS A 381 77.70 2.83 -15.11
C CYS A 381 77.07 2.46 -16.47
N ALA A 382 76.16 1.49 -16.47
CA ALA A 382 75.36 1.14 -17.66
C ALA A 382 74.10 2.04 -17.78
N GLN A 383 73.71 2.39 -19.01
CA GLN A 383 72.42 3.06 -19.24
C GLN A 383 71.24 2.13 -18.85
N PRO A 384 70.32 2.57 -17.98
CA PRO A 384 69.22 1.73 -17.51
C PRO A 384 68.06 1.64 -18.51
N ASP A 385 67.36 0.49 -18.49
CA ASP A 385 66.07 0.27 -19.14
C ASP A 385 64.95 0.99 -18.34
N GLU A 386 64.05 1.69 -19.05
CA GLU A 386 62.89 2.40 -18.48
C GLU A 386 61.72 1.45 -18.14
N CYS A 387 61.65 0.27 -18.77
CA CYS A 387 60.59 -0.73 -18.59
C CYS A 387 61.16 -2.16 -18.65
N SER A 388 60.49 -3.15 -18.06
CA SER A 388 60.95 -4.54 -18.05
C SER A 388 60.09 -5.46 -18.93
N VAL A 389 58.77 -5.28 -18.92
CA VAL A 389 57.72 -5.97 -19.69
C VAL A 389 56.65 -5.00 -20.18
N ASP A 390 55.85 -5.41 -21.17
CA ASP A 390 54.83 -4.56 -21.81
C ASP A 390 53.80 -3.97 -20.81
N VAL A 391 53.40 -4.74 -19.79
CA VAL A 391 52.48 -4.29 -18.73
C VAL A 391 53.07 -3.22 -17.81
N ASP A 392 54.39 -3.00 -17.80
CA ASP A 392 54.99 -1.88 -17.08
C ASP A 392 54.70 -0.52 -17.77
N CYS A 393 54.19 -0.55 -18.99
CA CYS A 393 53.89 0.63 -19.82
C CYS A 393 52.39 0.97 -19.90
N ASP A 394 51.53 0.22 -19.20
CA ASP A 394 50.07 0.42 -19.13
C ASP A 394 49.73 1.87 -18.71
N ASP A 395 49.19 2.66 -19.64
CA ASP A 395 48.72 4.03 -19.37
C ASP A 395 47.21 4.11 -19.08
N SER A 396 46.54 2.96 -19.04
CA SER A 396 45.10 2.78 -18.86
C SER A 396 44.23 3.45 -19.92
N ASP A 397 44.78 3.80 -21.09
CA ASP A 397 44.02 4.21 -22.27
C ASP A 397 43.81 2.97 -23.18
N PRO A 398 42.59 2.42 -23.29
CA PRO A 398 42.32 1.25 -24.13
C PRO A 398 42.50 1.53 -25.63
N SER A 399 42.77 2.78 -26.05
CA SER A 399 43.12 3.11 -27.43
C SER A 399 44.59 2.88 -27.79
N THR A 400 45.44 2.48 -26.84
CA THR A 400 46.88 2.25 -27.03
C THR A 400 47.28 0.81 -26.77
N ALA A 401 48.23 0.31 -27.57
CA ALA A 401 48.93 -0.94 -27.35
C ALA A 401 50.30 -0.62 -26.76
N ASP A 402 50.46 -0.90 -25.47
CA ASP A 402 51.64 -0.53 -24.70
C ASP A 402 52.72 -1.61 -24.83
N ASN A 403 53.89 -1.21 -25.32
CA ASN A 403 54.97 -2.14 -25.64
C ASN A 403 56.29 -1.65 -25.03
N CYS A 404 56.99 -2.55 -24.36
CA CYS A 404 58.31 -2.30 -23.78
C CYS A 404 59.40 -2.86 -24.71
N SER A 405 60.17 -1.98 -25.37
CA SER A 405 61.19 -2.43 -26.33
C SER A 405 62.41 -1.51 -26.41
N GLY A 406 63.52 -1.99 -26.96
CA GLY A 406 64.76 -1.20 -27.12
C GLY A 406 65.97 -1.83 -26.46
N THR A 407 67.07 -1.08 -26.40
CA THR A 407 68.25 -1.32 -25.55
C THR A 407 69.08 -0.03 -25.47
N PRO A 408 68.95 0.78 -24.40
CA PRO A 408 68.03 0.57 -23.28
C PRO A 408 66.56 0.51 -23.70
N LYS A 409 65.75 -0.30 -23.02
CA LYS A 409 64.31 -0.43 -23.27
C LYS A 409 63.58 0.84 -22.85
N THR A 410 62.55 1.20 -23.60
CA THR A 410 61.66 2.34 -23.35
C THR A 410 60.21 1.95 -23.65
N CYS A 411 59.26 2.66 -23.03
CA CYS A 411 57.83 2.44 -23.28
C CYS A 411 57.38 3.04 -24.62
N PHE A 412 56.50 2.33 -25.33
CA PHE A 412 55.91 2.74 -26.59
C PHE A 412 54.40 2.46 -26.63
N ASN A 413 53.62 3.49 -26.32
CA ASN A 413 52.16 3.42 -26.27
C ASN A 413 51.65 3.75 -27.68
N THR A 414 51.28 2.70 -28.43
CA THR A 414 51.04 2.80 -29.88
C THR A 414 49.55 2.76 -30.19
N PRO A 415 48.94 3.80 -30.81
CA PRO A 415 47.50 3.82 -31.04
C PRO A 415 47.00 2.62 -31.85
N ILE A 416 46.01 1.92 -31.31
CA ILE A 416 45.33 0.79 -31.93
C ILE A 416 44.46 1.33 -33.08
N THR A 417 44.79 0.89 -34.30
CA THR A 417 44.10 1.31 -35.54
C THR A 417 43.63 0.13 -36.38
N GLU A 418 43.90 -1.09 -35.95
CA GLU A 418 43.37 -2.33 -36.54
C GLU A 418 42.10 -2.74 -35.77
N CYS A 419 41.16 -3.34 -36.49
CA CYS A 419 39.88 -3.81 -35.94
C CYS A 419 40.05 -5.23 -35.39
N ILE A 420 39.82 -5.45 -34.10
CA ILE A 420 40.17 -6.71 -33.41
C ILE A 420 39.00 -7.17 -32.53
N ASP A 421 38.25 -8.18 -32.99
CA ASP A 421 37.12 -8.73 -32.25
C ASP A 421 37.47 -9.12 -30.80
N GLY A 422 36.81 -8.49 -29.82
CA GLY A 422 36.85 -8.86 -28.41
C GLY A 422 38.02 -8.31 -27.60
N ASP A 423 38.65 -7.21 -28.03
CA ASP A 423 39.69 -6.48 -27.29
C ASP A 423 39.16 -5.36 -26.35
N ASP A 424 37.85 -5.32 -26.11
CA ASP A 424 37.10 -4.27 -25.41
C ASP A 424 37.26 -2.82 -25.96
N TYR A 425 37.93 -2.61 -27.10
CA TYR A 425 38.08 -1.32 -27.79
C TYR A 425 37.39 -1.32 -29.17
N CYS A 426 37.12 -0.14 -29.74
CA CYS A 426 36.66 -0.01 -31.13
C CYS A 426 37.28 1.26 -31.73
N PRO A 427 38.30 1.14 -32.61
CA PRO A 427 38.88 2.27 -33.32
C PRO A 427 37.85 2.97 -34.22
N SER A 428 37.96 4.29 -34.37
CA SER A 428 37.03 5.11 -35.18
C SER A 428 36.96 4.75 -36.69
N THR A 429 37.84 3.86 -37.17
CA THR A 429 37.83 3.32 -38.54
C THR A 429 37.10 1.98 -38.67
N CYS A 430 36.63 1.41 -37.56
CA CYS A 430 36.02 0.09 -37.49
C CYS A 430 34.48 0.16 -37.49
N THR A 431 33.84 -0.96 -37.79
CA THR A 431 32.39 -1.11 -37.91
C THR A 431 31.95 -2.39 -37.19
N PRO A 432 30.66 -2.54 -36.82
CA PRO A 432 30.12 -3.78 -36.21
C PRO A 432 30.30 -5.07 -37.04
N LEU A 433 30.77 -4.96 -38.29
CA LEU A 433 31.08 -6.09 -39.20
C LEU A 433 32.58 -6.46 -39.24
N THR A 434 33.44 -5.59 -38.71
CA THR A 434 34.90 -5.74 -38.70
C THR A 434 35.47 -5.80 -37.29
N ASP A 435 34.69 -5.37 -36.31
CA ASP A 435 35.00 -5.31 -34.89
C ASP A 435 33.69 -5.41 -34.11
N ASN A 436 33.53 -6.48 -33.34
CA ASN A 436 32.29 -6.76 -32.60
C ASN A 436 32.08 -5.86 -31.35
N ASN A 437 33.04 -5.03 -30.96
CA ASN A 437 32.90 -4.08 -29.86
C ASN A 437 32.21 -2.77 -30.31
N CYS A 438 32.24 -2.46 -31.61
CA CYS A 438 31.53 -1.31 -32.17
C CYS A 438 30.01 -1.54 -32.15
N ARG A 439 29.22 -0.67 -31.49
CA ARG A 439 27.76 -0.86 -31.36
C ARG A 439 26.92 -0.29 -32.50
N CYS A 440 27.42 0.72 -33.20
CA CYS A 440 26.76 1.35 -34.35
C CYS A 440 27.81 1.87 -35.35
N SER A 441 27.42 2.09 -36.61
CA SER A 441 28.28 2.66 -37.66
C SER A 441 27.67 3.87 -38.37
N ALA A 442 26.39 4.17 -38.14
CA ALA A 442 25.72 5.38 -38.57
C ALA A 442 24.50 5.69 -37.70
N ASP A 443 24.08 6.95 -37.64
CA ASP A 443 22.89 7.41 -36.89
C ASP A 443 21.62 6.62 -37.24
N ALA A 444 21.48 6.21 -38.52
CA ALA A 444 20.35 5.42 -39.01
C ALA A 444 20.25 4.00 -38.41
N GLU A 445 21.30 3.51 -37.73
CA GLU A 445 21.30 2.23 -37.00
C GLU A 445 20.84 2.40 -35.54
N CYS A 446 20.75 3.64 -35.06
CA CYS A 446 20.32 3.99 -33.70
C CYS A 446 18.85 4.41 -33.60
N TYR A 447 18.09 4.34 -34.70
CA TYR A 447 16.69 4.76 -34.74
C TYR A 447 15.81 3.96 -33.78
N ASP A 448 15.38 4.59 -32.68
CA ASP A 448 14.53 3.98 -31.65
C ASP A 448 13.02 4.13 -31.93
N SER A 449 12.67 4.91 -32.97
CA SER A 449 11.31 5.30 -33.35
C SER A 449 10.61 6.30 -32.42
N ASP A 450 11.33 6.89 -31.46
CA ASP A 450 10.82 7.96 -30.62
C ASP A 450 11.02 9.32 -31.32
N PRO A 451 9.96 10.07 -31.63
CA PRO A 451 10.10 11.39 -32.25
C PRO A 451 10.70 12.43 -31.28
N SER A 452 10.74 12.18 -29.96
CA SER A 452 11.27 13.11 -28.97
C SER A 452 12.80 13.16 -28.89
N THR A 453 13.49 12.28 -29.62
CA THR A 453 14.95 12.15 -29.60
C THR A 453 15.57 12.42 -30.98
N THR A 454 16.78 12.96 -30.96
CA THR A 454 17.71 12.88 -32.10
C THR A 454 18.66 11.73 -31.85
N ASP A 455 18.56 10.69 -32.68
CA ASP A 455 19.41 9.52 -32.59
C ASP A 455 20.78 9.79 -33.23
N ALA A 456 21.84 9.64 -32.45
CA ALA A 456 23.21 9.83 -32.92
C ALA A 456 24.08 8.61 -32.57
N CYS A 457 24.85 8.12 -33.54
CA CYS A 457 25.92 7.16 -33.29
C CYS A 457 27.18 7.94 -32.87
N ALA A 458 27.44 8.01 -31.57
CA ALA A 458 28.46 8.90 -31.00
C ALA A 458 29.30 8.22 -29.90
N GLY A 459 30.48 8.78 -29.65
CA GLY A 459 31.46 8.27 -28.69
C GLY A 459 32.62 7.49 -29.33
N ALA A 460 33.58 7.11 -28.50
CA ALA A 460 34.66 6.19 -28.81
C ALA A 460 34.79 5.24 -27.59
N PRO A 461 34.28 4.00 -27.66
CA PRO A 461 33.66 3.35 -28.81
C PRO A 461 32.31 3.98 -29.24
N PRO A 462 31.92 3.89 -30.54
CA PRO A 462 30.64 4.42 -31.01
C PRO A 462 29.45 3.68 -30.40
N SER A 463 28.51 4.44 -29.84
CA SER A 463 27.30 3.95 -29.18
C SER A 463 26.09 4.80 -29.55
N CYS A 464 24.90 4.22 -29.51
CA CYS A 464 23.67 4.97 -29.75
C CYS A 464 23.37 5.88 -28.56
N SER A 465 23.22 7.17 -28.88
CA SER A 465 22.89 8.25 -27.96
C SER A 465 21.63 8.94 -28.46
N ASN A 466 20.52 8.73 -27.76
CA ASN A 466 19.22 9.25 -28.14
C ASN A 466 19.01 10.54 -27.34
N ILE A 467 19.24 11.69 -27.99
CA ILE A 467 19.33 12.99 -27.31
C ILE A 467 17.97 13.68 -27.36
N LEU A 468 17.35 13.94 -26.20
CA LEU A 468 16.05 14.60 -26.12
C LEU A 468 16.06 15.97 -26.81
N ILE A 469 15.10 16.21 -27.70
CA ILE A 469 14.92 17.47 -28.42
C ILE A 469 14.23 18.45 -27.46
N THR A 470 14.97 19.45 -26.96
CA THR A 470 14.47 20.44 -26.00
C THR A 470 14.24 21.84 -26.58
N GLY A 471 14.52 22.03 -27.88
CA GLY A 471 14.37 23.31 -28.56
C GLY A 471 13.21 23.30 -29.55
N CYS A 472 12.40 24.36 -29.57
CA CYS A 472 11.31 24.53 -30.53
C CYS A 472 11.88 24.76 -31.95
N VAL A 473 11.74 23.78 -32.85
CA VAL A 473 12.35 23.76 -34.18
C VAL A 473 11.37 23.18 -35.21
N GLY A 474 10.41 24.01 -35.62
CA GLY A 474 9.41 23.61 -36.61
C GLY A 474 9.99 23.03 -37.92
N GLY A 475 9.51 21.84 -38.27
CA GLY A 475 9.87 21.04 -39.43
C GLY A 475 10.55 19.69 -39.10
N ASP A 476 10.72 19.33 -37.83
CA ASP A 476 11.29 18.05 -37.38
C ASP A 476 10.24 16.96 -37.06
N ASN A 477 8.95 17.33 -37.00
CA ASN A 477 7.77 16.52 -36.64
C ASN A 477 7.67 16.19 -35.15
N TYR A 478 8.37 16.91 -34.28
CA TYR A 478 8.25 16.81 -32.84
C TYR A 478 7.80 18.14 -32.21
N CYS A 479 7.25 18.09 -31.00
CA CYS A 479 6.76 19.26 -30.30
C CYS A 479 7.21 19.17 -28.83
N PRO A 480 8.37 19.74 -28.49
CA PRO A 480 8.92 19.65 -27.14
C PRO A 480 8.03 20.27 -26.06
N LEU A 481 8.22 19.81 -24.83
CA LEU A 481 7.57 20.42 -23.66
C LEU A 481 7.93 21.90 -23.54
N GLY A 482 6.91 22.76 -23.44
CA GLY A 482 7.06 24.21 -23.40
C GLY A 482 7.04 24.91 -24.77
N CYS A 483 7.07 24.16 -25.87
CA CYS A 483 6.80 24.68 -27.21
C CYS A 483 5.28 24.75 -27.49
N ASP A 484 4.89 25.62 -28.42
CA ASP A 484 3.52 25.87 -28.86
C ASP A 484 3.45 26.16 -30.37
N ASP A 485 2.23 26.23 -30.92
CA ASP A 485 1.97 26.45 -32.36
C ASP A 485 2.43 27.84 -32.88
N THR A 486 2.95 28.71 -32.01
CA THR A 486 3.48 30.03 -32.36
C THR A 486 5.01 30.05 -32.46
N ASN A 487 5.69 29.13 -31.78
CA ASN A 487 7.14 29.01 -31.75
C ASN A 487 7.69 27.73 -32.40
N ASP A 488 6.83 26.72 -32.59
CA ASP A 488 7.11 25.48 -33.30
C ASP A 488 5.95 25.17 -34.27
N THR A 489 6.25 24.81 -35.52
CA THR A 489 5.19 24.53 -36.52
C THR A 489 4.66 23.10 -36.47
N ASP A 490 5.32 22.21 -35.73
CA ASP A 490 4.87 20.82 -35.57
C ASP A 490 4.02 20.64 -34.31
N CYS A 491 4.07 21.61 -33.39
CA CYS A 491 3.11 21.73 -32.31
C CYS A 491 1.69 21.99 -32.84
N GLN A 492 0.79 21.03 -32.62
CA GLN A 492 -0.63 21.25 -32.78
C GLN A 492 -1.17 22.11 -31.64
N ALA A 493 -2.12 22.99 -31.95
CA ALA A 493 -2.83 23.77 -30.93
C ALA A 493 -3.55 22.82 -29.95
N SER A 494 -3.34 23.04 -28.65
CA SER A 494 -3.93 22.19 -27.60
C SER A 494 -5.46 22.19 -27.68
N ILE A 495 -6.05 21.00 -27.63
CA ILE A 495 -7.49 20.78 -27.67
C ILE A 495 -8.08 21.20 -26.31
N ASP A 496 -8.78 22.33 -26.29
CA ASP A 496 -9.62 22.72 -25.14
C ASP A 496 -10.91 21.89 -25.16
N CYS A 497 -11.00 20.90 -24.27
CA CYS A 497 -12.16 20.05 -24.09
C CYS A 497 -13.20 20.65 -23.12
N ASP A 498 -12.96 21.84 -22.52
CA ASP A 498 -13.82 22.49 -21.54
C ASP A 498 -14.17 21.56 -20.35
N LEU A 499 -15.36 20.94 -20.37
CA LEU A 499 -15.85 19.97 -19.37
C LEU A 499 -16.08 18.56 -19.95
N ASP A 500 -15.72 18.32 -21.21
CA ASP A 500 -15.94 17.05 -21.91
C ASP A 500 -14.78 16.08 -21.66
N ILE A 501 -14.93 15.21 -20.66
CA ILE A 501 -13.94 14.18 -20.35
C ILE A 501 -13.78 13.13 -21.47
N ASP A 502 -14.77 12.95 -22.37
CA ASP A 502 -14.66 12.03 -23.49
C ASP A 502 -13.79 12.59 -24.63
N CYS A 503 -13.85 13.91 -24.85
CA CYS A 503 -12.87 14.62 -25.68
C CYS A 503 -11.44 14.39 -25.17
N PHE A 504 -11.23 14.53 -23.86
CA PHE A 504 -9.91 14.38 -23.23
C PHE A 504 -9.40 12.93 -23.23
N ILE A 505 -10.28 11.95 -22.98
CA ILE A 505 -9.95 10.52 -23.13
C ILE A 505 -9.58 10.20 -24.58
N THR A 506 -10.30 10.72 -25.56
CA THR A 506 -9.99 10.51 -26.98
C THR A 506 -8.61 11.07 -27.33
N ALA A 507 -8.25 12.26 -26.83
CA ALA A 507 -6.90 12.80 -27.02
C ALA A 507 -5.81 11.91 -26.39
N SER A 508 -6.09 11.29 -25.23
CA SER A 508 -5.15 10.35 -24.60
C SER A 508 -4.84 9.13 -25.45
N GLU A 509 -5.75 8.70 -26.34
CA GLU A 509 -5.54 7.56 -27.24
C GLU A 509 -4.36 7.76 -28.21
N ASN A 510 -3.85 8.99 -28.38
CA ASN A 510 -2.66 9.30 -29.19
C ASN A 510 -1.64 10.21 -28.44
N CYS A 511 -1.78 10.38 -27.12
CA CYS A 511 -1.09 11.43 -26.34
C CYS A 511 -1.24 12.86 -26.95
N GLU A 512 -2.34 13.16 -27.63
CA GLU A 512 -2.59 14.47 -28.25
C GLU A 512 -2.71 15.57 -27.19
N ARG A 513 -2.17 16.76 -27.48
CA ARG A 513 -2.19 17.89 -26.53
C ARG A 513 -3.62 18.36 -26.32
N ALA A 514 -4.09 18.25 -25.08
CA ALA A 514 -5.46 18.57 -24.70
C ALA A 514 -5.53 19.03 -23.24
N SER A 515 -6.60 19.75 -22.87
CA SER A 515 -6.90 20.05 -21.47
C SER A 515 -8.39 20.01 -21.17
N VAL A 516 -8.74 19.68 -19.93
CA VAL A 516 -10.13 19.60 -19.45
C VAL A 516 -10.20 20.02 -17.98
N THR A 517 -11.31 20.66 -17.60
CA THR A 517 -11.67 20.85 -16.19
C THR A 517 -12.73 19.82 -15.81
N ASN A 518 -12.40 18.89 -14.92
CA ASN A 518 -13.30 17.79 -14.54
C ASN A 518 -13.69 17.90 -13.06
N THR A 519 -14.99 17.98 -12.78
CA THR A 519 -15.55 17.94 -11.43
C THR A 519 -16.05 16.54 -11.12
N SER A 520 -15.57 15.98 -10.02
CA SER A 520 -15.86 14.61 -9.57
C SER A 520 -16.42 14.62 -8.15
N VAL A 521 -17.39 13.76 -7.86
CA VAL A 521 -17.98 13.62 -6.51
C VAL A 521 -17.80 12.18 -6.02
N VAL A 522 -17.01 12.01 -4.96
CA VAL A 522 -16.75 10.72 -4.34
C VAL A 522 -17.49 10.65 -3.00
N ASN A 523 -18.24 9.56 -2.78
CA ASN A 523 -18.95 9.31 -1.53
C ASN A 523 -18.14 8.35 -0.64
N LEU A 524 -17.44 8.90 0.34
CA LEU A 524 -16.66 8.17 1.33
C LEU A 524 -17.49 8.01 2.60
N PHE A 525 -18.21 6.89 2.71
CA PHE A 525 -19.00 6.50 3.88
C PHE A 525 -20.07 7.53 4.32
N GLY A 526 -20.61 8.29 3.38
CA GLY A 526 -21.60 9.34 3.64
C GLY A 526 -21.01 10.76 3.78
N MET A 527 -19.69 10.92 3.61
CA MET A 527 -19.04 12.19 3.29
C MET A 527 -18.95 12.30 1.76
N LEU A 528 -19.50 13.37 1.18
CA LEU A 528 -19.38 13.70 -0.23
C LEU A 528 -18.22 14.68 -0.40
N GLN A 529 -17.15 14.21 -1.03
CA GLN A 529 -16.03 15.04 -1.48
C GLN A 529 -16.26 15.40 -2.94
N GLU A 530 -16.48 16.69 -3.22
CA GLU A 530 -16.51 17.25 -4.57
C GLU A 530 -15.13 17.84 -4.88
N THR A 531 -14.51 17.44 -5.99
CA THR A 531 -13.18 17.90 -6.38
C THR A 531 -13.18 18.29 -7.85
N THR A 532 -12.84 19.56 -8.10
CA THR A 532 -12.63 20.12 -9.44
C THR A 532 -11.14 20.08 -9.76
N ASN A 533 -10.80 19.37 -10.83
CA ASN A 533 -9.42 19.15 -11.25
C ASN A 533 -9.19 19.79 -12.63
N TYR A 534 -8.03 20.41 -12.82
CA TYR A 534 -7.53 20.78 -14.13
C TYR A 534 -6.55 19.68 -14.59
N LEU A 535 -6.86 19.07 -15.74
CA LEU A 535 -6.06 18.01 -16.34
C LEU A 535 -5.53 18.48 -17.70
N GLU A 536 -4.29 18.16 -18.03
CA GLU A 536 -3.65 18.49 -19.30
C GLU A 536 -2.79 17.31 -19.79
N ILE A 537 -2.91 16.97 -21.07
CA ILE A 537 -1.95 16.11 -21.77
C ILE A 537 -1.00 17.05 -22.50
N LYS A 538 0.29 16.97 -22.18
CA LYS A 538 1.33 17.89 -22.68
C LYS A 538 2.04 17.36 -23.93
N GLY A 539 1.81 16.11 -24.32
CA GLY A 539 2.39 15.47 -25.50
C GLY A 539 3.10 14.16 -25.15
N ILE A 540 4.12 13.82 -25.95
CA ILE A 540 4.99 12.65 -25.76
C ILE A 540 6.39 13.12 -25.36
N GLU A 541 6.97 12.45 -24.36
CA GLU A 541 8.36 12.59 -23.93
C GLU A 541 8.89 11.17 -23.62
N LEU A 542 10.01 10.75 -24.23
CA LEU A 542 10.60 9.42 -24.04
C LEU A 542 9.58 8.28 -24.23
N ASN A 543 8.84 8.33 -25.34
CA ASN A 543 7.76 7.42 -25.73
C ASN A 543 6.61 7.26 -24.68
N LYS A 544 6.47 8.20 -23.74
CA LYS A 544 5.40 8.23 -22.73
C LYS A 544 4.49 9.44 -22.89
N CYS A 545 3.19 9.28 -22.65
CA CYS A 545 2.27 10.41 -22.54
C CYS A 545 2.60 11.22 -21.27
N VAL A 546 2.80 12.53 -21.42
CA VAL A 546 3.01 13.45 -20.30
C VAL A 546 1.66 14.01 -19.83
N PHE A 547 1.23 13.61 -18.64
CA PHE A 547 -0.04 14.00 -18.01
C PHE A 547 0.19 14.94 -16.83
N TYR A 548 -0.43 16.11 -16.83
CA TYR A 548 -0.42 17.08 -15.73
C TYR A 548 -1.78 17.16 -15.05
N HIS A 549 -1.77 17.25 -13.74
CA HIS A 549 -2.95 17.25 -12.88
C HIS A 549 -2.78 18.30 -11.79
N ARG A 550 -3.77 19.19 -11.63
CA ARG A 550 -3.85 20.16 -10.53
C ARG A 550 -5.24 20.14 -9.88
N ILE A 551 -5.29 20.17 -8.55
CA ILE A 551 -6.53 20.40 -7.80
C ILE A 551 -6.87 21.90 -7.89
N VAL A 552 -8.04 22.24 -8.43
CA VAL A 552 -8.51 23.62 -8.59
C VAL A 552 -9.37 24.05 -7.41
N GLU A 553 -10.27 23.19 -6.96
CA GLU A 553 -11.20 23.43 -5.85
C GLU A 553 -11.56 22.08 -5.19
N MET A 554 -11.66 22.02 -3.87
CA MET A 554 -12.13 20.83 -3.15
C MET A 554 -13.11 21.18 -2.03
N ASN A 555 -14.36 20.73 -2.16
CA ASN A 555 -15.42 20.94 -1.16
C ASN A 555 -15.82 19.61 -0.50
N VAL A 556 -16.01 19.61 0.82
CA VAL A 556 -16.51 18.45 1.58
C VAL A 556 -17.87 18.75 2.19
N THR A 557 -18.84 17.85 2.00
CA THR A 557 -20.16 17.92 2.64
C THR A 557 -20.55 16.59 3.27
N PHE A 558 -21.34 16.61 4.33
CA PHE A 558 -21.87 15.39 4.96
C PHE A 558 -23.31 15.13 4.49
N THR A 559 -23.62 13.88 4.14
CA THR A 559 -24.99 13.47 3.82
C THR A 559 -25.88 13.49 5.06
N GLU A 560 -27.19 13.72 4.87
CA GLU A 560 -28.18 13.68 5.96
C GLU A 560 -28.14 12.34 6.75
N VAL A 561 -27.90 11.22 6.06
CA VAL A 561 -27.75 9.90 6.68
C VAL A 561 -26.50 9.81 7.56
N PHE A 562 -25.37 10.37 7.12
CA PHE A 562 -24.14 10.39 7.92
C PHE A 562 -24.28 11.29 9.14
N ILE A 563 -24.89 12.46 8.98
CA ILE A 563 -25.21 13.38 10.08
C ILE A 563 -26.11 12.68 11.10
N GLN A 564 -27.18 11.99 10.65
CA GLN A 564 -28.07 11.26 11.56
C GLN A 564 -27.34 10.12 12.28
N ASN A 565 -26.50 9.35 11.58
CA ASN A 565 -25.70 8.29 12.22
C ASN A 565 -24.74 8.85 13.30
N MET A 566 -24.15 10.03 13.10
CA MET A 566 -23.33 10.68 14.11
C MET A 566 -24.15 11.17 15.31
N LEU A 567 -25.34 11.74 15.07
CA LEU A 567 -26.28 12.13 16.13
C LEU A 567 -26.75 10.92 16.95
N ASP A 568 -27.05 9.79 16.30
CA ASP A 568 -27.47 8.54 16.94
C ASP A 568 -26.34 7.89 17.75
N GLN A 569 -25.08 8.13 17.36
CA GLN A 569 -23.87 7.78 18.13
C GLN A 569 -23.57 8.78 19.27
N GLY A 570 -24.45 9.76 19.51
CA GLY A 570 -24.33 10.72 20.62
C GLY A 570 -23.46 11.95 20.32
N SER A 571 -23.00 12.15 19.09
CA SER A 571 -22.36 13.42 18.70
C SER A 571 -23.38 14.55 18.69
N THR A 572 -22.98 15.75 19.10
CA THR A 572 -23.82 16.95 18.98
C THR A 572 -23.70 17.57 17.58
N GLN A 573 -24.71 18.36 17.18
CA GLN A 573 -24.64 19.11 15.92
C GLN A 573 -23.41 20.04 15.87
N GLU A 574 -22.99 20.61 17.00
CA GLU A 574 -21.81 21.49 17.06
C GLU A 574 -20.51 20.73 16.79
N GLU A 575 -20.38 19.49 17.28
CA GLU A 575 -19.22 18.62 16.98
C GLU A 575 -19.23 18.13 15.53
N ILE A 576 -20.42 17.88 14.95
CA ILE A 576 -20.58 17.54 13.53
C ILE A 576 -20.19 18.73 12.65
N ASP A 577 -20.67 19.94 12.97
CA ASP A 577 -20.33 21.18 12.26
C ASP A 577 -18.82 21.50 12.36
N GLN A 578 -18.19 21.27 13.53
CA GLN A 578 -16.75 21.39 13.71
C GLN A 578 -15.97 20.34 12.90
N SER A 579 -16.44 19.09 12.87
CA SER A 579 -15.83 18.02 12.08
C SER A 579 -15.90 18.32 10.57
N LEU A 580 -17.02 18.88 10.12
CA LEU A 580 -17.22 19.33 8.74
C LEU A 580 -16.33 20.53 8.41
N GLN A 581 -16.18 21.50 9.32
CA GLN A 581 -15.25 22.61 9.12
C GLN A 581 -13.81 22.12 9.02
N GLN A 582 -13.35 21.23 9.90
CA GLN A 582 -11.99 20.67 9.80
C GLN A 582 -11.78 19.89 8.50
N ALA A 583 -12.78 19.14 8.02
CA ALA A 583 -12.68 18.44 6.75
C ALA A 583 -12.59 19.38 5.54
N ASN A 584 -13.22 20.57 5.61
CA ASN A 584 -13.05 21.60 4.58
C ASN A 584 -11.71 22.35 4.75
N ASP A 585 -11.28 22.70 5.96
CA ASP A 585 -9.96 23.30 6.22
C ASP A 585 -8.80 22.38 5.73
N ASP A 586 -8.97 21.06 5.87
CA ASP A 586 -8.04 20.05 5.32
C ASP A 586 -8.14 19.97 3.78
N ALA A 587 -9.32 20.11 3.18
CA ALA A 587 -9.53 20.12 1.73
C ALA A 587 -8.97 21.39 1.05
N ASP A 588 -9.22 22.57 1.64
CA ASP A 588 -8.61 23.87 1.26
C ASP A 588 -7.08 23.77 1.21
N SER A 589 -6.47 22.95 2.08
CA SER A 589 -5.01 22.76 2.12
C SER A 589 -4.44 21.96 0.94
N LEU A 590 -5.30 21.30 0.16
CA LEU A 590 -4.95 20.55 -1.05
C LEU A 590 -5.17 21.37 -2.34
N GLU A 591 -5.82 22.54 -2.26
CA GLU A 591 -6.06 23.39 -3.42
C GLU A 591 -4.75 23.96 -3.99
N GLY A 592 -4.61 23.88 -5.32
CA GLY A 592 -3.41 24.33 -6.01
C GLY A 592 -2.25 23.33 -6.01
N LEU A 593 -2.33 22.22 -5.28
CA LEU A 593 -1.37 21.12 -5.42
C LEU A 593 -1.44 20.56 -6.84
N ASP A 594 -0.26 20.35 -7.45
CA ASP A 594 -0.15 19.81 -8.79
C ASP A 594 0.97 18.76 -8.94
N GLY A 595 0.92 18.05 -10.07
CA GLY A 595 1.85 17.00 -10.41
C GLY A 595 1.89 16.73 -11.91
N THR A 596 3.02 16.21 -12.38
CA THR A 596 3.20 15.71 -13.74
C THR A 596 3.63 14.24 -13.68
N CYS A 597 3.00 13.39 -14.50
CA CYS A 597 3.24 11.96 -14.57
C CYS A 597 3.52 11.53 -16.02
N ARG A 598 4.44 10.59 -16.20
CA ARG A 598 4.78 9.98 -17.50
C ARG A 598 4.23 8.56 -17.55
N PHE A 599 3.23 8.34 -18.40
CA PHE A 599 2.50 7.08 -18.54
C PHE A 599 2.79 6.41 -19.88
N ASP A 600 2.79 5.08 -19.92
CA ASP A 600 2.55 4.38 -21.18
C ASP A 600 1.12 4.72 -21.68
N GLN A 601 0.98 4.97 -22.98
CA GLN A 601 -0.26 5.46 -23.61
C GLN A 601 -1.52 4.69 -23.19
N ALA A 602 -1.44 3.35 -23.24
CA ALA A 602 -2.57 2.47 -22.88
C ALA A 602 -2.99 2.60 -21.41
N ASP A 603 -2.04 2.87 -20.50
CA ASP A 603 -2.31 2.98 -19.07
C ASP A 603 -2.94 4.33 -18.72
N LEU A 604 -2.51 5.42 -19.36
CA LEU A 604 -3.18 6.73 -19.23
C LEU A 604 -4.64 6.65 -19.68
N THR A 605 -4.90 6.13 -20.88
CA THR A 605 -6.26 5.98 -21.39
C THR A 605 -7.10 5.05 -20.50
N ALA A 606 -6.51 3.94 -20.01
CA ALA A 606 -7.21 3.04 -19.10
C ALA A 606 -7.53 3.70 -17.74
N MET A 607 -6.63 4.53 -17.19
CA MET A 607 -6.87 5.30 -15.96
C MET A 607 -8.02 6.29 -16.15
N LEU A 608 -7.98 7.12 -17.20
CA LEU A 608 -8.99 8.14 -17.44
C LEU A 608 -10.39 7.52 -17.67
N ASN A 609 -10.47 6.35 -18.32
CA ASN A 609 -11.72 5.60 -18.43
C ASN A 609 -12.25 5.10 -17.07
N ARG A 610 -11.39 4.60 -16.16
CA ARG A 610 -11.80 4.23 -14.79
C ARG A 610 -12.32 5.46 -14.02
N TRP A 611 -11.62 6.59 -14.13
CA TRP A 611 -12.02 7.84 -13.46
C TRP A 611 -13.35 8.38 -13.96
N LYS A 612 -13.63 8.28 -15.27
CA LYS A 612 -14.94 8.60 -15.86
C LYS A 612 -16.08 7.79 -15.23
N GLU A 613 -15.82 6.53 -14.87
CA GLU A 613 -16.78 5.65 -14.18
C GLU A 613 -16.88 5.93 -12.66
N GLY A 614 -16.09 6.86 -12.12
CA GLY A 614 -15.98 7.14 -10.69
C GLY A 614 -15.05 6.19 -9.93
N ASN A 615 -14.29 5.35 -10.65
CA ASN A 615 -13.36 4.37 -10.08
C ASN A 615 -11.96 5.00 -9.95
N TYR A 616 -11.70 5.67 -8.83
CA TYR A 616 -10.39 6.27 -8.50
C TYR A 616 -9.57 5.35 -7.58
N ALA A 617 -8.29 5.12 -7.91
CA ALA A 617 -7.36 4.40 -7.04
C ALA A 617 -6.00 5.10 -6.96
N SER A 618 -5.39 5.17 -5.78
CA SER A 618 -4.01 5.66 -5.64
C SER A 618 -3.00 4.81 -6.44
N SER A 619 -3.30 3.52 -6.63
CA SER A 619 -2.53 2.63 -7.48
C SER A 619 -2.57 2.96 -8.97
N ASP A 620 -3.48 3.83 -9.42
CA ASP A 620 -3.52 4.27 -10.82
C ASP A 620 -2.21 4.97 -11.24
N TYR A 621 -1.50 5.60 -10.29
CA TYR A 621 -0.21 6.26 -10.52
C TYR A 621 1.00 5.33 -10.41
N ASN A 622 0.86 4.09 -9.89
CA ASN A 622 1.99 3.18 -9.66
C ASN A 622 2.68 2.70 -10.95
N VAL A 623 2.02 2.87 -12.09
CA VAL A 623 2.54 2.53 -13.43
C VAL A 623 3.21 3.72 -14.12
N ALA A 624 3.24 4.89 -13.48
CA ALA A 624 3.79 6.12 -14.04
C ALA A 624 4.97 6.64 -13.22
N GLU A 625 5.83 7.42 -13.88
CA GLU A 625 6.86 8.23 -13.23
C GLU A 625 6.28 9.62 -12.94
N CYS A 626 5.95 9.89 -11.67
CA CYS A 626 5.29 11.11 -11.23
C CYS A 626 6.20 12.02 -10.40
N GLU A 627 6.04 13.33 -10.57
CA GLU A 627 6.74 14.40 -9.84
C GLU A 627 5.77 15.56 -9.51
N GLY A 628 6.07 16.33 -8.47
CA GLY A 628 5.26 17.46 -8.00
C GLY A 628 4.58 17.23 -6.64
N ASP A 629 4.08 18.30 -6.03
CA ASP A 629 3.60 18.31 -4.64
C ASP A 629 2.40 17.37 -4.42
N LEU A 630 1.57 17.15 -5.47
CA LEU A 630 0.44 16.22 -5.44
C LEU A 630 0.83 14.74 -5.25
N HIS A 631 2.09 14.40 -5.50
CA HIS A 631 2.64 13.04 -5.41
C HIS A 631 3.72 12.89 -4.32
N SER A 632 3.90 13.90 -3.48
CA SER A 632 4.93 13.97 -2.43
C SER A 632 4.55 13.34 -1.08
#